data_AF-A0A822DRK3-F1
#
_entry.id   AF-A0A822DRK3-F1
#
_cell.length_a   1.000
_cell.length_b   1.000
_cell.length_c   1.000
_cell.angle_alpha   90.00
_cell.angle_beta   90.00
_cell.angle_gamma   90.00
#
_symmetry.space_group_name_H-M   'P 1'
#
loop_
_entity.id
_entity.type
_entity.pdbx_description
1 polymer ?
#
loop_
_entity_poly.entity_id
_entity_poly.type
_entity_poly.pdbx_seq_one_letter_code
_entity_poly.pdbx_strand_id
1 'polypeptide(L)'
;ETIPFIANQLNSNVDIWINIPYGATDDYVLNVTQLMLNQINPTINIYVEFSNELWNFIFAQATANLKAANDSVLNQSDPLRLAYDNSTNYWYGAFRRIASQIKRIFDLFKIVCGQENVGPWKRIGPILAGQCVNPTIIIQGLDYLNKVYGLPSTFLHGIAITPYFDLSQYKTWSNLTTDQVIEGFNSSIQTFLPERGWSQQAPVGVHVVYAAWYGLAVHGYEGG
;
A
#
# COMPACT_ATOMS: atom_id res chain seq x y z
N GLU A 1 -1.08 -15.03 -21.28
CA GLU A 1 -0.11 -15.70 -20.39
C GLU A 1 -0.39 -15.27 -18.95
N THR A 2 -0.09 -16.11 -17.95
CA THR A 2 -0.33 -15.79 -16.53
C THR A 2 0.89 -15.15 -15.89
N ILE A 3 0.71 -14.42 -14.78
CA ILE A 3 1.82 -13.83 -14.01
C ILE A 3 2.86 -14.90 -13.60
N PRO A 4 2.48 -16.07 -13.04
CA PRO A 4 3.44 -17.12 -12.73
C PRO A 4 4.22 -17.64 -13.93
N PHE A 5 3.55 -17.78 -15.09
CA PHE A 5 4.22 -18.21 -16.31
C PHE A 5 5.36 -17.26 -16.66
N ILE A 6 5.08 -15.96 -16.75
CA ILE A 6 6.07 -14.94 -17.11
C ILE A 6 7.21 -14.93 -16.10
N ALA A 7 6.91 -14.89 -14.79
CA ALA A 7 7.93 -14.80 -13.75
C ALA A 7 8.89 -16.00 -13.75
N ASN A 8 8.38 -17.21 -14.01
CA ASN A 8 9.20 -18.41 -14.08
C ASN A 8 10.11 -18.49 -15.32
N GLN A 9 9.82 -17.72 -16.38
CA GLN A 9 10.67 -17.68 -17.58
C GLN A 9 11.85 -16.72 -17.45
N LEU A 10 11.90 -15.91 -16.39
CA LEU A 10 12.99 -14.95 -16.19
C LEU A 10 14.26 -15.69 -15.76
N ASN A 11 15.40 -15.30 -16.36
CA ASN A 11 16.73 -15.84 -16.00
C ASN A 11 17.23 -15.36 -14.61
N SER A 12 16.49 -14.45 -13.99
CA SER A 12 16.75 -13.91 -12.65
C SER A 12 15.51 -14.08 -11.78
N ASN A 13 15.72 -14.35 -10.49
CA ASN A 13 14.62 -14.37 -9.51
C ASN A 13 14.06 -12.95 -9.36
N VAL A 14 12.81 -12.74 -9.74
CA VAL A 14 12.12 -11.46 -9.62
C VAL A 14 10.90 -11.66 -8.73
N ASP A 15 10.88 -10.95 -7.61
CA ASP A 15 9.73 -10.91 -6.72
C ASP A 15 8.54 -10.22 -7.39
N ILE A 16 7.33 -10.67 -7.09
CA ILE A 16 6.12 -10.20 -7.76
C ILE A 16 5.33 -9.30 -6.82
N TRP A 17 4.81 -8.19 -7.35
CA TRP A 17 3.78 -7.40 -6.71
C TRP A 17 2.43 -7.66 -7.40
N ILE A 18 1.38 -7.97 -6.63
CA ILE A 18 0.03 -8.16 -7.15
C ILE A 18 -0.97 -7.23 -6.47
N ASN A 19 -1.86 -6.66 -7.28
CA ASN A 19 -2.99 -5.89 -6.81
C ASN A 19 -4.24 -6.78 -6.72
N ILE A 20 -4.93 -6.75 -5.57
CA ILE A 20 -6.27 -7.33 -5.45
C ILE A 20 -7.31 -6.24 -5.74
N PRO A 21 -8.14 -6.38 -6.80
CA PRO A 21 -9.10 -5.34 -7.18
C PRO A 21 -10.09 -4.99 -6.07
N TYR A 22 -10.56 -3.73 -6.04
CA TYR A 22 -11.51 -3.23 -5.03
C TYR A 22 -12.75 -4.13 -4.83
N GLY A 23 -13.30 -4.65 -5.93
CA GLY A 23 -14.52 -5.48 -5.95
C GLY A 23 -14.26 -6.98 -5.81
N ALA A 24 -13.03 -7.41 -5.51
CA ALA A 24 -12.69 -8.81 -5.39
C ALA A 24 -13.41 -9.48 -4.20
N THR A 25 -14.18 -10.51 -4.51
CA THR A 25 -14.82 -11.40 -3.52
C THR A 25 -13.78 -12.24 -2.79
N ASP A 26 -14.15 -12.85 -1.66
CA ASP A 26 -13.29 -13.82 -0.97
C ASP A 26 -12.91 -14.98 -1.90
N ASP A 27 -13.85 -15.50 -2.69
CA ASP A 27 -13.59 -16.56 -3.68
C ASP A 27 -12.55 -16.15 -4.72
N TYR A 28 -12.60 -14.91 -5.21
CA TYR A 28 -11.58 -14.41 -6.13
C TYR A 28 -10.19 -14.42 -5.48
N VAL A 29 -10.09 -13.90 -4.26
CA VAL A 29 -8.81 -13.83 -3.52
C VAL A 29 -8.27 -15.23 -3.26
N LEU A 30 -9.11 -16.17 -2.84
CA LEU A 30 -8.73 -17.57 -2.62
C LEU A 30 -8.23 -18.23 -3.91
N ASN A 31 -8.95 -18.05 -5.02
CA ASN A 31 -8.57 -18.64 -6.32
C ASN A 31 -7.27 -18.05 -6.88
N VAL A 32 -7.08 -16.73 -6.80
CA VAL A 32 -5.82 -16.09 -7.21
C VAL A 32 -4.67 -16.58 -6.33
N THR A 33 -4.88 -16.71 -5.02
CA THR A 33 -3.86 -17.23 -4.10
C THR A 33 -3.44 -18.66 -4.48
N GLN A 34 -4.42 -19.54 -4.75
CA GLN A 34 -4.17 -20.91 -5.19
C GLN A 34 -3.42 -20.95 -6.52
N LEU A 35 -3.82 -20.13 -7.49
CA LEU A 35 -3.17 -20.03 -8.79
C LEU A 35 -1.70 -19.62 -8.63
N MET A 36 -1.44 -18.58 -7.84
CA MET A 36 -0.09 -18.06 -7.61
C MET A 36 0.77 -19.13 -6.94
N LEU A 37 0.33 -19.71 -5.82
CA LEU A 37 1.11 -20.71 -5.10
C LEU A 37 1.43 -21.95 -5.93
N ASN A 38 0.47 -22.45 -6.71
CA ASN A 38 0.63 -23.69 -7.46
C ASN A 38 1.55 -23.55 -8.67
N GLN A 39 1.67 -22.33 -9.21
CA GLN A 39 2.34 -22.12 -10.49
C GLN A 39 3.65 -21.35 -10.37
N ILE A 40 3.83 -20.54 -9.33
CA ILE A 40 5.03 -19.70 -9.18
C ILE A 40 6.17 -20.46 -8.51
N ASN A 41 7.41 -20.23 -8.94
CA ASN A 41 8.59 -20.81 -8.33
C ASN A 41 8.60 -20.54 -6.80
N PRO A 42 8.84 -21.56 -5.94
CA PRO A 42 8.87 -21.42 -4.49
C PRO A 42 9.89 -20.39 -3.95
N THR A 43 10.91 -20.03 -4.72
CA THR A 43 11.92 -19.03 -4.34
C THR A 43 11.49 -17.58 -4.59
N ILE A 44 10.36 -17.37 -5.26
CA ILE A 44 9.85 -16.03 -5.58
C ILE A 44 8.94 -15.55 -4.44
N ASN A 45 9.22 -14.34 -3.93
CA ASN A 45 8.33 -13.67 -2.98
C ASN A 45 7.18 -12.97 -3.72
N ILE A 46 6.06 -12.83 -3.01
CA ILE A 46 4.84 -12.18 -3.51
C ILE A 46 4.44 -11.09 -2.54
N TYR A 47 4.45 -9.85 -3.00
CA TYR A 47 3.87 -8.71 -2.31
C TYR A 47 2.43 -8.53 -2.79
N VAL A 48 1.50 -8.32 -1.86
CA VAL A 48 0.08 -8.16 -2.18
C VAL A 48 -0.45 -6.89 -1.56
N GLU A 49 -1.24 -6.13 -2.32
CA GLU A 49 -1.91 -4.92 -1.87
C GLU A 49 -3.41 -4.95 -2.18
N PHE A 50 -4.17 -4.06 -1.54
CA PHE A 50 -5.60 -3.89 -1.80
C PHE A 50 -5.86 -2.67 -2.68
N SER A 51 -6.26 -2.92 -3.93
CA SER A 51 -6.66 -1.92 -4.93
C SER A 51 -5.63 -0.81 -5.17
N ASN A 52 -5.92 0.11 -6.08
CA ASN A 52 -5.02 1.20 -6.45
C ASN A 52 -5.68 2.55 -6.16
N GLU A 53 -4.88 3.47 -5.63
CA GLU A 53 -5.21 4.88 -5.44
C GLU A 53 -6.62 5.15 -4.86
N LEU A 54 -6.97 4.48 -3.76
CA LEU A 54 -8.26 4.67 -3.08
C LEU A 54 -8.44 6.05 -2.42
N TRP A 55 -7.47 6.94 -2.62
CA TRP A 55 -7.46 8.36 -2.26
C TRP A 55 -7.67 9.30 -3.46
N ASN A 56 -7.57 8.80 -4.70
CA ASN A 56 -7.67 9.62 -5.91
C ASN A 56 -9.03 9.46 -6.61
N PHE A 57 -9.84 10.51 -6.54
CA PHE A 57 -11.25 10.51 -6.97
C PHE A 57 -11.44 10.59 -8.49
N ILE A 58 -10.36 10.69 -9.27
CA ILE A 58 -10.45 10.44 -10.71
C ILE A 58 -10.80 8.97 -10.99
N PHE A 59 -10.52 8.07 -10.03
CA PHE A 59 -10.82 6.66 -10.13
C PHE A 59 -12.09 6.30 -9.35
N ALA A 60 -12.96 5.50 -9.98
CA ALA A 60 -14.26 5.13 -9.41
C ALA A 60 -14.14 4.35 -8.09
N GLN A 61 -13.07 3.55 -7.92
CA GLN A 61 -12.85 2.78 -6.70
C GLN A 61 -12.60 3.66 -5.46
N ALA A 62 -12.03 4.85 -5.60
CA ALA A 62 -11.81 5.76 -4.47
C ALA A 62 -13.17 6.24 -3.92
N THR A 63 -14.08 6.63 -4.80
CA THR A 63 -15.46 7.00 -4.45
C THR A 63 -16.21 5.84 -3.82
N ALA A 64 -16.09 4.63 -4.38
CA ALA A 64 -16.72 3.44 -3.84
C ALA A 64 -16.19 3.09 -2.44
N ASN A 65 -14.87 3.19 -2.21
CA ASN A 65 -14.24 2.95 -0.92
C ASN A 65 -14.72 3.95 0.14
N LEU A 66 -14.75 5.24 -0.21
CA LEU A 66 -15.25 6.27 0.69
C LEU A 66 -16.70 6.01 1.10
N LYS A 67 -17.57 5.69 0.12
CA LYS A 67 -18.96 5.35 0.41
C LYS A 67 -19.09 4.16 1.35
N ALA A 68 -18.41 3.05 1.04
CA ALA A 68 -18.46 1.85 1.86
C ALA A 68 -17.93 2.07 3.28
N ALA A 69 -16.90 2.91 3.43
CA ALA A 69 -16.39 3.27 4.75
C ALA A 69 -17.39 4.11 5.56
N ASN A 70 -18.05 5.08 4.93
CA ASN A 70 -19.06 5.89 5.60
C ASN A 70 -20.28 5.06 6.01
N ASP A 71 -20.75 4.17 5.13
CA ASP A 71 -21.84 3.23 5.45
C ASP A 71 -21.47 2.35 6.66
N SER A 72 -20.22 1.87 6.72
CA SER A 72 -19.68 1.07 7.83
C SER A 72 -19.58 1.87 9.13
N VAL A 73 -19.13 3.13 9.09
CA VAL A 73 -19.07 4.02 10.27
C VAL A 73 -20.46 4.30 10.84
N LEU A 74 -21.49 4.42 10.00
CA LEU A 74 -22.87 4.62 10.45
C LEU A 74 -23.49 3.35 11.05
N ASN A 75 -23.02 2.17 10.64
CA ASN A 75 -23.46 0.91 11.20
C ASN A 75 -22.67 0.55 12.46
N GLN A 76 -23.21 0.88 13.64
CA GLN A 76 -22.57 0.59 14.93
C GLN A 76 -22.33 -0.90 15.21
N SER A 77 -22.99 -1.81 14.47
CA SER A 77 -22.80 -3.26 14.57
C SER A 77 -21.75 -3.80 13.61
N ASP A 78 -21.17 -2.95 12.75
CA ASP A 78 -20.18 -3.37 11.77
C ASP A 78 -18.89 -3.85 12.46
N PRO A 79 -18.42 -5.08 12.18
CA PRO A 79 -17.23 -5.63 12.82
C PRO A 79 -15.95 -4.87 12.48
N LEU A 80 -15.93 -4.08 11.39
CA LEU A 80 -14.77 -3.31 10.97
C LEU A 80 -14.39 -2.24 11.99
N ARG A 81 -15.33 -1.71 12.79
CA ARG A 81 -15.06 -0.69 13.83
C ARG A 81 -14.21 0.48 13.30
N LEU A 82 -14.53 0.97 12.09
CA LEU A 82 -13.74 2.03 11.43
C LEU A 82 -13.72 3.34 12.23
N ALA A 83 -14.71 3.59 13.07
CA ALA A 83 -14.76 4.71 14.01
C ALA A 83 -14.41 4.29 15.45
N TYR A 84 -13.37 3.46 15.64
CA TYR A 84 -12.94 2.97 16.97
C TYR A 84 -12.63 4.08 17.99
N ASP A 85 -12.36 5.30 17.52
CA ASP A 85 -12.03 6.51 18.29
C ASP A 85 -13.18 7.52 18.32
N ASN A 86 -14.38 7.13 17.86
CA ASN A 86 -15.55 8.00 17.68
C ASN A 86 -15.35 9.15 16.68
N SER A 87 -14.33 9.11 15.83
CA SER A 87 -14.14 10.12 14.80
C SER A 87 -15.22 10.02 13.71
N THR A 88 -15.81 11.16 13.35
CA THR A 88 -16.77 11.30 12.26
C THR A 88 -16.14 11.82 10.97
N ASN A 89 -14.81 11.94 10.93
CA ASN A 89 -14.11 12.37 9.71
C ASN A 89 -14.24 11.27 8.64
N TYR A 90 -14.98 11.59 7.58
CA TYR A 90 -15.27 10.65 6.48
C TYR A 90 -14.00 10.15 5.79
N TRP A 91 -12.93 10.93 5.76
CA TRP A 91 -11.64 10.49 5.23
C TRP A 91 -10.95 9.44 6.08
N TYR A 92 -11.05 9.56 7.41
CA TYR A 92 -10.39 8.61 8.31
C TYR A 92 -11.00 7.22 8.15
N GLY A 93 -12.34 7.13 8.09
CA GLY A 93 -13.00 5.87 7.78
C GLY A 93 -12.50 5.27 6.46
N ALA A 94 -12.40 6.07 5.41
CA ALA A 94 -11.94 5.62 4.10
C ALA A 94 -10.51 5.05 4.13
N PHE A 95 -9.57 5.73 4.80
CA PHE A 95 -8.18 5.27 4.92
C PHE A 95 -8.05 4.01 5.79
N ARG A 96 -8.80 3.96 6.90
CA ARG A 96 -8.86 2.77 7.78
C ARG A 96 -9.44 1.57 7.05
N ARG A 97 -10.39 1.78 6.14
CA ARG A 97 -10.94 0.71 5.30
C ARG A 97 -9.90 0.11 4.36
N ILE A 98 -8.96 0.90 3.82
CA ILE A 98 -7.85 0.36 3.02
C ILE A 98 -7.07 -0.67 3.86
N ALA A 99 -6.75 -0.30 5.11
CA ALA A 99 -6.05 -1.15 6.05
C ALA A 99 -6.85 -2.40 6.46
N SER A 100 -8.17 -2.26 6.65
CA SER A 100 -9.02 -3.41 6.95
C SER A 100 -9.09 -4.42 5.80
N GLN A 101 -9.06 -3.96 4.55
CA GLN A 101 -9.11 -4.83 3.38
C GLN A 101 -7.78 -5.55 3.15
N ILE A 102 -6.62 -4.93 3.35
CA ILE A 102 -5.36 -5.67 3.31
C ILE A 102 -5.26 -6.69 4.45
N LYS A 103 -5.84 -6.40 5.63
CA LYS A 103 -5.96 -7.39 6.70
C LYS A 103 -6.85 -8.57 6.31
N ARG A 104 -7.99 -8.32 5.65
CA ARG A 104 -8.84 -9.38 5.06
C ARG A 104 -8.05 -10.25 4.08
N ILE A 105 -7.30 -9.62 3.17
CA ILE A 105 -6.47 -10.35 2.20
C ILE A 105 -5.42 -11.20 2.90
N PHE A 106 -4.72 -10.67 3.91
CA PHE A 106 -3.79 -11.45 4.73
C PHE A 106 -4.45 -12.71 5.32
N ASP A 107 -5.67 -12.59 5.87
CA ASP A 107 -6.38 -13.74 6.45
C ASP A 107 -6.77 -14.78 5.40
N LEU A 108 -7.24 -14.34 4.23
CA LEU A 108 -7.59 -15.23 3.12
C LEU A 108 -6.36 -15.93 2.54
N PHE A 109 -5.25 -15.21 2.37
CA PHE A 109 -4.00 -15.81 1.94
C PHE A 109 -3.50 -16.83 2.97
N LYS A 110 -3.63 -16.56 4.27
CA LYS A 110 -3.27 -17.52 5.32
C LYS A 110 -4.05 -18.83 5.26
N ILE A 111 -5.32 -18.79 4.85
CA ILE A 111 -6.15 -20.00 4.70
C ILE A 111 -5.54 -20.96 3.66
N VAL A 112 -5.03 -20.41 2.55
CA VAL A 112 -4.48 -21.23 1.45
C VAL A 112 -3.01 -21.58 1.69
N CYS A 113 -2.22 -20.62 2.17
CA CYS A 113 -0.78 -20.72 2.21
C CYS A 113 -0.21 -21.24 3.53
N GLY A 114 -1.01 -21.27 4.59
CA GLY A 114 -0.50 -21.51 5.95
C GLY A 114 0.11 -20.26 6.59
N GLN A 115 0.10 -20.23 7.93
CA GLN A 115 0.58 -19.08 8.70
C GLN A 115 2.09 -18.84 8.54
N GLU A 116 2.86 -19.88 8.26
CA GLU A 116 4.31 -19.83 8.06
C GLU A 116 4.72 -19.09 6.78
N ASN A 117 3.85 -19.02 5.78
CA ASN A 117 4.17 -18.43 4.47
C ASN A 117 3.68 -16.99 4.28
N VAL A 118 2.77 -16.50 5.12
CA VAL A 118 2.13 -15.17 4.96
C VAL A 118 2.41 -14.26 6.15
N GLY A 119 2.81 -13.02 5.85
CA GLY A 119 2.98 -11.95 6.82
C GLY A 119 4.37 -11.31 6.77
N PRO A 120 4.85 -10.74 7.88
CA PRO A 120 6.11 -9.99 7.93
C PRO A 120 7.30 -10.88 7.53
N TRP A 121 8.15 -10.38 6.64
CA TRP A 121 9.41 -11.05 6.25
C TRP A 121 9.28 -12.50 5.78
N LYS A 122 8.08 -12.86 5.28
CA LYS A 122 7.77 -14.18 4.71
C LYS A 122 7.63 -14.10 3.20
N ARG A 123 7.50 -15.26 2.57
CA ARG A 123 7.32 -15.39 1.13
C ARG A 123 6.17 -14.54 0.60
N ILE A 124 5.06 -14.45 1.33
CA ILE A 124 3.94 -13.59 0.97
C ILE A 124 3.85 -12.43 1.94
N GLY A 125 4.14 -11.22 1.45
CA GLY A 125 4.16 -9.99 2.24
C GLY A 125 2.98 -9.07 1.92
N PRO A 126 1.97 -8.97 2.79
CA PRO A 126 0.92 -7.95 2.62
C PRO A 126 1.48 -6.55 2.83
N ILE A 127 1.10 -5.64 1.93
CA ILE A 127 1.56 -4.25 1.92
C ILE A 127 0.37 -3.29 2.06
N LEU A 128 0.49 -2.35 3.00
CA LEU A 128 -0.43 -1.22 3.08
C LEU A 128 0.05 -0.09 2.15
N ALA A 129 -0.63 0.10 1.03
CA ALA A 129 -0.34 1.18 0.10
C ALA A 129 -0.93 2.53 0.57
N GLY A 130 -0.22 3.61 0.27
CA GLY A 130 -0.62 4.98 0.56
C GLY A 130 -0.01 5.99 -0.41
N GLN A 131 -0.36 7.26 -0.21
CA GLN A 131 0.15 8.36 -1.02
C GLN A 131 1.35 9.02 -0.33
N CYS A 132 2.48 9.12 -1.03
CA CYS A 132 3.69 9.70 -0.44
C CYS A 132 3.49 11.11 0.12
N VAL A 133 2.71 11.97 -0.54
CA VAL A 133 2.48 13.36 -0.09
C VAL A 133 1.36 13.51 0.94
N ASN A 134 0.65 12.42 1.28
CA ASN A 134 -0.39 12.43 2.30
C ASN A 134 -0.19 11.28 3.31
N PRO A 135 0.70 11.49 4.31
CA PRO A 135 0.98 10.48 5.34
C PRO A 135 -0.23 10.03 6.16
N THR A 136 -1.30 10.84 6.18
CA THR A 136 -2.54 10.53 6.91
C THR A 136 -3.11 9.18 6.51
N ILE A 137 -2.93 8.76 5.26
CA ILE A 137 -3.45 7.47 4.76
C ILE A 137 -2.80 6.31 5.51
N ILE A 138 -1.46 6.28 5.57
CA ILE A 138 -0.70 5.26 6.27
C ILE A 138 -0.91 5.38 7.78
N ILE A 139 -0.89 6.60 8.33
CA ILE A 139 -1.08 6.84 9.77
C ILE A 139 -2.42 6.27 10.25
N GLN A 140 -3.51 6.67 9.59
CA GLN A 140 -4.85 6.18 9.94
C GLN A 140 -4.97 4.68 9.75
N GLY A 141 -4.35 4.12 8.70
CA GLY A 141 -4.36 2.68 8.46
C GLY A 141 -3.65 1.87 9.55
N LEU A 142 -2.43 2.24 9.92
CA LEU A 142 -1.65 1.50 10.92
C LEU A 142 -2.19 1.68 12.35
N ASP A 143 -2.62 2.88 12.73
CA ASP A 143 -3.25 3.11 14.04
C ASP A 143 -4.52 2.27 14.21
N TYR A 144 -5.34 2.22 13.16
CA TYR A 144 -6.52 1.38 13.13
C TYR A 144 -6.17 -0.10 13.26
N LEU A 145 -5.21 -0.62 12.48
CA LEU A 145 -4.79 -2.01 12.61
C LEU A 145 -4.31 -2.32 14.03
N ASN A 146 -3.45 -1.47 14.58
CA ASN A 146 -2.92 -1.61 15.93
C ASN A 146 -4.05 -1.67 16.98
N LYS A 147 -5.04 -0.79 16.86
CA LYS A 147 -6.12 -0.68 17.84
C LYS A 147 -7.18 -1.78 17.71
N VAL A 148 -7.48 -2.20 16.48
CA VAL A 148 -8.62 -3.08 16.17
C VAL A 148 -8.20 -4.54 16.11
N TYR A 149 -7.01 -4.84 15.56
CA TYR A 149 -6.52 -6.19 15.34
C TYR A 149 -5.24 -6.53 16.13
N GLY A 150 -4.46 -5.52 16.53
CA GLY A 150 -3.18 -5.68 17.21
C GLY A 150 -1.99 -5.23 16.35
N LEU A 151 -0.77 -5.47 16.82
CA LEU A 151 0.44 -4.90 16.26
C LEU A 151 0.57 -5.14 14.73
N PRO A 152 0.66 -4.09 13.88
CA PRO A 152 0.69 -4.22 12.42
C PRO A 152 1.77 -5.15 11.86
N SER A 153 2.96 -5.21 12.47
CA SER A 153 4.03 -6.14 12.07
C SER A 153 3.73 -7.60 12.36
N THR A 154 2.56 -7.96 12.87
CA THR A 154 2.08 -9.35 12.91
C THR A 154 1.33 -9.75 11.64
N PHE A 155 0.93 -8.78 10.81
CA PHE A 155 0.13 -8.98 9.61
C PHE A 155 0.83 -8.47 8.34
N LEU A 156 1.42 -7.28 8.41
CA LEU A 156 2.00 -6.59 7.28
C LEU A 156 3.50 -6.85 7.18
N HIS A 157 3.98 -6.96 5.95
CA HIS A 157 5.40 -6.87 5.65
C HIS A 157 5.87 -5.42 5.63
N GLY A 158 5.07 -4.53 5.07
CA GLY A 158 5.50 -3.15 4.83
C GLY A 158 4.38 -2.20 4.47
N ILE A 159 4.78 -0.97 4.20
CA ILE A 159 3.98 0.06 3.53
C ILE A 159 4.55 0.33 2.14
N ALA A 160 3.72 0.84 1.24
CA ALA A 160 4.15 1.34 -0.07
C ALA A 160 3.76 2.80 -0.24
N ILE A 161 4.70 3.59 -0.76
CA ILE A 161 4.51 4.99 -1.16
C ILE A 161 5.33 5.27 -2.40
N THR A 162 4.97 6.27 -3.20
CA THR A 162 5.80 6.72 -4.33
C THR A 162 6.14 8.19 -4.25
N PRO A 163 7.44 8.53 -4.05
CA PRO A 163 7.95 9.87 -4.25
C PRO A 163 7.81 10.30 -5.72
N TYR A 164 7.30 11.51 -5.94
CA TYR A 164 7.10 12.06 -7.28
C TYR A 164 8.26 12.98 -7.65
N PHE A 165 9.15 12.52 -8.51
CA PHE A 165 10.24 13.34 -9.02
C PHE A 165 9.81 14.10 -10.29
N ASP A 166 10.13 15.38 -10.34
CA ASP A 166 9.81 16.27 -11.44
C ASP A 166 10.98 17.22 -11.76
N LEU A 167 10.74 18.19 -12.64
CA LEU A 167 11.73 19.22 -13.00
C LEU A 167 11.73 20.42 -12.05
N SER A 168 11.07 20.34 -10.89
CA SER A 168 10.99 21.39 -9.87
C SER A 168 10.62 22.76 -10.47
N GLN A 169 11.49 23.77 -10.33
CA GLN A 169 11.28 25.12 -10.86
C GLN A 169 11.17 25.18 -12.38
N TYR A 170 11.67 24.15 -13.09
CA TYR A 170 11.69 24.09 -14.56
C TYR A 170 10.47 23.36 -15.16
N LYS A 171 9.53 22.87 -14.33
CA LYS A 171 8.42 22.00 -14.79
C LYS A 171 7.54 22.55 -15.90
N THR A 172 7.45 23.87 -16.05
CA THR A 172 6.64 24.54 -17.09
C THR A 172 7.47 25.24 -18.15
N TRP A 173 8.79 25.09 -18.13
CA TRP A 173 9.68 25.78 -19.07
C TRP A 173 9.75 25.01 -20.39
N SER A 174 9.97 25.74 -21.48
CA SER A 174 10.31 25.19 -22.79
C SER A 174 11.77 25.47 -23.13
N ASN A 175 12.35 24.68 -24.04
CA ASN A 175 13.75 24.81 -24.50
C ASN A 175 14.81 24.67 -23.39
N LEU A 176 14.60 23.74 -22.46
CA LEU A 176 15.55 23.43 -21.40
C LEU A 176 16.87 22.88 -21.97
N THR A 177 17.98 23.30 -21.38
CA THR A 177 19.27 22.65 -21.61
C THR A 177 19.34 21.32 -20.84
N THR A 178 20.25 20.42 -21.25
CA THR A 178 20.52 19.19 -20.51
C THR A 178 20.86 19.46 -19.04
N ASP A 179 21.64 20.51 -18.77
CA ASP A 179 22.02 20.88 -17.40
C ASP A 179 20.81 21.28 -16.55
N GLN A 180 19.86 22.04 -17.11
CA GLN A 180 18.64 22.43 -16.40
C GLN A 180 17.73 21.23 -16.11
N VAL A 181 17.69 20.25 -17.01
CA VAL A 181 16.95 18.99 -16.77
C VAL A 181 17.58 18.23 -15.61
N ILE A 182 18.91 18.08 -15.60
CA ILE A 182 19.63 17.39 -14.52
C ILE A 182 19.49 18.14 -13.20
N GLU A 183 19.61 19.47 -13.21
CA GLU A 183 19.42 20.32 -12.03
C GLU A 183 17.99 20.21 -11.48
N GLY A 184 16.99 20.21 -12.35
CA GLY A 184 15.58 20.03 -11.97
C GLY A 184 15.34 18.72 -11.24
N PHE A 185 15.82 17.60 -11.80
CA PHE A 185 15.69 16.29 -11.16
C PHE A 185 16.48 16.21 -9.85
N ASN A 186 17.71 16.72 -9.82
CA ASN A 186 18.52 16.75 -8.59
C ASN A 186 17.79 17.53 -7.49
N SER A 187 17.27 18.72 -7.80
CA SER A 187 16.48 19.52 -6.86
C SER A 187 15.26 18.76 -6.34
N SER A 188 14.52 18.10 -7.23
CA SER A 188 13.34 17.31 -6.86
C SER A 188 13.71 16.14 -5.94
N ILE A 189 14.77 15.38 -6.25
CA ILE A 189 15.29 14.30 -5.40
C ILE A 189 15.63 14.81 -4.00
N GLN A 190 16.31 15.95 -3.90
CA GLN A 190 16.68 16.55 -2.62
C GLN A 190 15.48 16.88 -1.74
N THR A 191 14.28 17.08 -2.30
CA THR A 191 13.06 17.33 -1.50
C THR A 191 12.53 16.08 -0.80
N PHE A 192 12.79 14.90 -1.34
CA PHE A 192 12.29 13.62 -0.81
C PHE A 192 13.30 12.87 0.05
N LEU A 193 14.51 13.41 0.21
CA LEU A 193 15.53 12.86 1.09
C LEU A 193 15.03 12.84 2.56
N PRO A 194 15.14 11.70 3.27
CA PRO A 194 14.70 11.60 4.66
C PRO A 194 15.43 12.57 5.61
N GLU A 195 16.63 13.02 5.23
CA GLU A 195 17.44 14.02 5.94
C GLU A 195 16.79 15.41 5.96
N ARG A 196 15.78 15.67 5.11
CA ARG A 196 14.99 16.91 5.12
C ARG A 196 14.05 17.03 6.33
N GLY A 197 13.99 15.99 7.17
CA GLY A 197 13.20 15.96 8.40
C GLY A 197 11.83 15.33 8.20
N TRP A 198 10.95 15.53 9.18
CA TRP A 198 9.68 14.82 9.30
C TRP A 198 8.51 15.81 9.40
N SER A 199 8.17 16.41 8.27
CA SER A 199 7.08 17.39 8.17
C SER A 199 6.23 17.13 6.92
N GLN A 200 5.13 17.87 6.75
CA GLN A 200 4.35 17.83 5.51
C GLN A 200 5.18 18.18 4.26
N GLN A 201 6.31 18.88 4.44
CA GLN A 201 7.25 19.24 3.36
C GLN A 201 8.33 18.18 3.12
N ALA A 202 8.41 17.14 3.97
CA ALA A 202 9.34 16.02 3.86
C ALA A 202 8.62 14.70 4.20
N PRO A 203 7.63 14.30 3.38
CA PRO A 203 6.65 13.32 3.81
C PRO A 203 7.19 11.89 3.76
N VAL A 204 8.28 11.61 3.02
CA VAL A 204 9.00 10.33 3.05
C VAL A 204 9.51 10.04 4.47
N GLY A 205 10.09 11.05 5.14
CA GLY A 205 10.59 10.89 6.50
C GLY A 205 9.49 10.49 7.50
N VAL A 206 8.30 11.07 7.37
CA VAL A 206 7.13 10.72 8.20
C VAL A 206 6.75 9.25 8.00
N HIS A 207 6.67 8.79 6.75
CA HIS A 207 6.36 7.40 6.43
C HIS A 207 7.41 6.43 6.99
N VAL A 208 8.70 6.74 6.83
CA VAL A 208 9.81 5.90 7.28
C VAL A 208 9.82 5.76 8.80
N VAL A 209 9.68 6.87 9.54
CA VAL A 209 9.63 6.85 11.00
C VAL A 209 8.45 6.03 11.49
N TYR A 210 7.29 6.21 10.87
CA TYR A 210 6.07 5.56 11.30
C TYR A 210 6.03 4.08 10.94
N ALA A 211 6.57 3.68 9.79
CA ALA A 211 6.82 2.28 9.46
C ALA A 211 7.82 1.64 10.43
N ALA A 212 8.91 2.33 10.76
CA ALA A 212 9.92 1.87 11.71
C ALA A 212 9.32 1.67 13.12
N TRP A 213 8.45 2.58 13.57
CA TRP A 213 7.73 2.45 14.85
C TRP A 213 6.96 1.13 14.95
N TYR A 214 6.37 0.69 13.85
CA TYR A 214 5.63 -0.57 13.79
C TYR A 214 6.47 -1.76 13.32
N GLY A 215 7.76 -1.59 13.00
CA GLY A 215 8.65 -2.66 12.52
C GLY A 215 8.35 -3.14 11.10
N LEU A 216 7.96 -2.21 10.22
CA LEU A 216 7.54 -2.47 8.84
C LEU A 216 8.58 -1.99 7.83
N ALA A 217 8.69 -2.68 6.69
CA ALA A 217 9.44 -2.20 5.53
C ALA A 217 8.76 -0.99 4.86
N VAL A 218 9.54 -0.19 4.14
CA VAL A 218 9.02 0.89 3.27
C VAL A 218 9.42 0.58 1.83
N HIS A 219 8.44 0.51 0.95
CA HIS A 219 8.62 0.21 -0.47
C HIS A 219 8.24 1.41 -1.34
N GLY A 220 8.98 1.59 -2.43
CA GLY A 220 8.68 2.56 -3.49
C GLY A 220 7.82 1.91 -4.57
N TYR A 221 6.51 2.18 -4.61
CA TYR A 221 5.62 1.53 -5.59
C TYR A 221 4.36 2.34 -5.88
N GLU A 222 4.14 2.66 -7.16
CA GLU A 222 2.94 3.30 -7.70
C GLU A 222 2.47 2.47 -8.88
N GLY A 223 1.36 1.75 -8.70
CA GLY A 223 0.69 1.05 -9.78
C GLY A 223 -0.06 -0.18 -9.31
N GLY A 224 -1.38 -0.15 -9.35
CA GLY A 224 -2.20 -1.36 -9.31
C GLY A 224 -3.14 -1.41 -10.49
#